data_AF-A6UJ37-F1
#
_entry.id   AF-A6UJ37-F1
#
_cell.length_a   1.000
_cell.length_b   1.000
_cell.length_c   1.000
_cell.angle_alpha   90.00
_cell.angle_beta   90.00
_cell.angle_gamma   90.00
#
_symmetry.space_group_name_H-M   'P 1'
#
loop_
_entity.id
_entity.type
_entity.pdbx_description
1 polymer ?
#
loop_
_entity_poly.entity_id
_entity_poly.type
_entity_poly.pdbx_seq_one_letter_code
_entity_poly.pdbx_strand_id
1 'polypeptide(L)'
;MVRYRRKTAGPPWPGKRGSHIMGYDVAFTKRCFPARVGLIDELAARNESFRDLCYDFATAEEVRLAWETASGPEKDERHAESVELVDCLRTEIEAALDDAAVVPFQRRRT
;
A
#
# COMPACT_ATOMS: atom_id res chain seq x y z
N MET A 1 -34.29 5.82 23.74
CA MET A 1 -33.30 4.74 24.02
C MET A 1 -32.20 4.81 22.97
N VAL A 2 -31.15 5.58 23.24
CA VAL A 2 -29.96 5.63 22.39
C VAL A 2 -29.05 4.50 22.86
N ARG A 3 -29.03 3.38 22.14
CA ARG A 3 -28.04 2.33 22.39
C ARG A 3 -26.70 2.89 21.91
N TYR A 4 -25.85 3.31 22.85
CA TYR A 4 -24.41 3.39 22.63
C TYR A 4 -23.94 2.00 22.19
N ARG A 5 -23.82 1.79 20.88
CA ARG A 5 -23.22 0.57 20.33
C ARG A 5 -21.72 0.68 20.63
N ARG A 6 -21.24 -0.31 21.37
CA ARG A 6 -19.87 -0.43 21.88
C ARG A 6 -18.87 -0.17 20.76
N LYS A 7 -17.80 0.58 21.08
CA LYS A 7 -16.50 0.50 20.40
C LYS A 7 -16.14 -0.98 20.21
N THR A 8 -16.32 -1.52 19.01
CA THR A 8 -15.54 -2.67 18.57
C THR A 8 -14.19 -2.11 18.17
N ALA A 9 -13.16 -2.56 18.87
CA ALA A 9 -11.79 -2.26 18.49
C ALA A 9 -11.57 -2.91 17.11
N GLY A 10 -11.61 -2.10 16.06
CA GLY A 10 -11.03 -2.47 14.78
C GLY A 10 -9.54 -2.80 14.97
N PRO A 11 -8.93 -3.56 14.04
CA PRO A 11 -7.53 -3.89 14.11
C PRO A 11 -6.73 -2.60 14.28
N PRO A 12 -5.66 -2.64 15.10
CA PRO A 12 -4.81 -1.48 15.26
C PRO A 12 -4.26 -1.14 13.88
N TRP A 13 -4.67 0.01 13.34
CA TRP A 13 -3.92 0.65 12.27
C TRP A 13 -2.47 0.67 12.73
N PRO A 14 -1.51 0.08 11.99
CA PRO A 14 -0.11 0.16 12.37
C PRO A 14 0.26 1.64 12.33
N GLY A 15 0.25 2.26 13.52
CA GLY A 15 0.55 3.67 13.70
C GLY A 15 1.89 3.94 13.05
N LYS A 16 1.97 5.01 12.24
CA LYS A 16 3.17 5.44 11.53
C LYS A 16 4.36 5.38 12.49
N ARG A 17 5.17 4.32 12.41
CA ARG A 17 6.41 4.22 13.17
C ARG A 17 7.34 5.28 12.60
N GLY A 18 7.87 6.09 13.50
CA GLY A 18 8.61 7.30 13.22
C GLY A 18 9.68 7.15 12.14
N SER A 19 9.84 8.25 11.43
CA SER A 19 10.91 8.56 10.49
C SER A 19 12.31 8.15 10.97
N HIS A 20 13.19 7.92 9.98
CA HIS A 20 14.65 7.73 10.02
C HIS A 20 15.20 6.29 10.13
N ILE A 21 15.44 5.62 8.98
CA ILE A 21 16.76 5.26 8.37
C ILE A 21 16.50 4.95 6.87
N MET A 22 17.36 5.40 5.97
CA MET A 22 17.21 5.35 4.49
C MET A 22 17.05 3.93 3.91
N GLY A 23 15.81 3.44 3.89
CA GLY A 23 15.36 2.29 3.10
C GLY A 23 13.86 2.38 2.92
N TYR A 24 13.41 2.70 1.70
CA TYR A 24 11.99 2.73 1.39
C TYR A 24 11.53 1.31 1.11
N ASP A 25 10.64 0.78 1.94
CA ASP A 25 10.19 -0.59 1.78
C ASP A 25 9.17 -0.70 0.64
N VAL A 26 9.69 -1.00 -0.55
CA VAL A 26 8.92 -1.34 -1.75
C VAL A 26 8.92 -2.84 -2.02
N ALA A 27 9.35 -3.66 -1.05
CA ALA A 27 9.53 -5.10 -1.26
C ALA A 27 8.20 -5.79 -1.57
N PHE A 28 7.11 -5.38 -0.91
CA PHE A 28 5.78 -5.90 -1.22
C PHE A 28 5.37 -5.59 -2.67
N THR A 29 5.48 -4.32 -3.09
CA THR A 29 5.19 -3.90 -4.47
C THR A 29 6.02 -4.70 -5.48
N LYS A 30 7.31 -4.89 -5.23
CA LYS A 30 8.19 -5.71 -6.10
C LYS A 30 7.73 -7.16 -6.24
N ARG A 31 7.20 -7.77 -5.18
CA ARG A 31 6.63 -9.13 -5.23
C ARG A 31 5.37 -9.19 -6.08
N CYS A 32 4.53 -8.15 -6.03
CA CYS A 32 3.32 -8.06 -6.86
C CYS A 32 3.63 -7.76 -8.33
N PHE A 33 4.73 -7.06 -8.61
CA PHE A 33 5.12 -6.62 -9.96
C PHE A 33 6.53 -7.10 -10.36
N PRO A 34 6.77 -8.43 -10.45
CA PRO A 34 8.11 -8.98 -10.65
C PRO A 34 8.76 -8.55 -11.97
N ALA A 35 7.96 -8.29 -13.02
CA ALA A 35 8.44 -7.81 -14.31
C ALA A 35 8.91 -6.34 -14.29
N ARG A 36 8.56 -5.57 -13.26
CA ARG A 36 8.79 -4.12 -13.17
C ARG A 36 9.73 -3.72 -12.03
N VAL A 37 10.43 -4.67 -11.41
CA VAL A 37 11.30 -4.43 -10.23
C VAL A 37 12.31 -3.30 -10.47
N GLY A 38 13.00 -3.28 -11.62
CA GLY A 38 13.96 -2.23 -11.94
C GLY A 38 13.31 -0.83 -12.03
N LEU A 39 12.12 -0.74 -12.62
CA LEU A 39 11.38 0.51 -12.73
C LEU A 39 10.87 0.99 -11.36
N ILE A 40 10.43 0.07 -10.51
CA ILE A 40 10.04 0.34 -9.12
C ILE A 40 11.23 0.90 -8.34
N ASP A 41 12.42 0.30 -8.47
CA ASP A 41 13.63 0.80 -7.83
C ASP A 41 13.99 2.22 -8.28
N GLU A 42 14.00 2.46 -9.59
CA GLU A 42 14.32 3.78 -10.15
C GLU A 42 13.30 4.84 -9.77
N LEU A 43 12.01 4.52 -9.79
CA LEU A 43 10.95 5.46 -9.44
C LEU A 43 10.96 5.75 -7.93
N ALA A 44 11.08 4.73 -7.08
CA ALA A 44 11.16 4.89 -5.63
C ALA A 44 12.37 5.71 -5.18
N ALA A 45 13.52 5.57 -5.87
CA ALA A 45 14.73 6.34 -5.57
C ALA A 45 14.54 7.86 -5.73
N ARG A 46 13.58 8.31 -6.56
CA ARG A 46 13.42 9.74 -6.90
C ARG A 46 12.04 10.33 -6.62
N ASN A 47 11.02 9.52 -6.37
CA ASN A 47 9.64 9.97 -6.19
C ASN A 47 9.11 9.54 -4.81
N GLU A 48 9.02 10.50 -3.89
CA GLU A 48 8.49 10.27 -2.54
C GLU A 48 7.03 9.84 -2.53
N SER A 49 6.18 10.48 -3.33
CA SER A 49 4.77 10.12 -3.41
C SER A 49 4.58 8.67 -3.88
N PHE A 50 5.42 8.18 -4.78
CA PHE A 50 5.40 6.77 -5.19
C PHE A 50 5.83 5.82 -4.05
N ARG A 51 6.75 6.26 -3.19
CA ARG A 51 7.15 5.47 -2.01
C ARG A 51 6.02 5.39 -0.98
N ASP A 52 5.35 6.50 -0.73
CA ASP A 52 4.17 6.55 0.14
C ASP A 52 3.06 5.66 -0.41
N LEU A 53 2.82 5.71 -1.72
CA LEU A 53 1.86 4.81 -2.40
C LEU A 53 2.22 3.33 -2.20
N CYS A 54 3.49 2.94 -2.34
CA CYS A 54 3.93 1.57 -2.07
C CYS A 54 3.74 1.16 -0.61
N TYR A 55 3.99 2.09 0.33
CA TYR A 55 3.78 1.85 1.76
C TYR A 55 2.30 1.65 2.10
N ASP A 56 1.43 2.49 1.54
CA ASP A 56 -0.02 2.40 1.74
C ASP A 56 -0.55 1.09 1.15
N PHE A 57 -0.04 0.66 -0.01
CA PHE A 57 -0.39 -0.63 -0.63
C PHE A 57 0.00 -1.83 0.25
N ALA A 58 1.22 -1.83 0.80
CA ALA A 58 1.64 -2.88 1.73
C ALA A 58 0.79 -2.90 3.00
N THR A 59 0.48 -1.71 3.55
CA THR A 59 -0.35 -1.57 4.74
C THR A 59 -1.78 -2.06 4.49
N ALA A 60 -2.37 -1.72 3.34
CA ALA A 60 -3.72 -2.16 2.97
C ALA A 60 -3.80 -3.69 2.86
N GLU A 61 -2.77 -4.35 2.30
CA GLU A 61 -2.72 -5.81 2.24
C GLU A 61 -2.62 -6.44 3.64
N GLU A 62 -1.81 -5.88 4.54
CA GLU A 62 -1.74 -6.35 5.93
C GLU A 62 -3.11 -6.26 6.62
N VAL A 63 -3.84 -5.17 6.41
CA VAL A 63 -5.19 -4.97 6.94
C VAL A 63 -6.18 -5.97 6.33
N ARG A 64 -6.10 -6.22 5.01
CA ARG A 64 -6.92 -7.22 4.32
C ARG A 64 -6.71 -8.61 4.94
N LEU A 65 -5.47 -9.04 5.10
CA LEU A 65 -5.12 -10.34 5.71
C LEU A 65 -5.58 -10.44 7.17
N ALA A 66 -5.49 -9.34 7.93
CA ALA A 66 -5.98 -9.29 9.31
C ALA A 66 -7.50 -9.53 9.35
N TRP A 67 -8.27 -8.91 8.45
CA TRP A 67 -9.71 -9.10 8.39
C TRP A 67 -10.13 -10.45 7.79
N GLU A 68 -9.32 -11.05 6.91
CA GLU A 68 -9.58 -12.38 6.34
C GLU A 68 -9.67 -13.47 7.44
N THR A 69 -8.85 -13.32 8.49
CA THR A 69 -8.76 -14.26 9.62
C THR A 69 -9.51 -13.80 10.87
N ALA A 70 -10.01 -12.56 10.88
CA ALA A 70 -10.73 -12.01 12.03
C ALA A 70 -12.05 -12.75 12.29
N SER A 71 -12.51 -12.64 13.54
CA SER A 71 -13.82 -13.13 13.97
C SER A 71 -14.68 -11.95 14.42
N GLY A 72 -15.94 -11.93 14.01
CA GLY A 72 -16.89 -10.91 14.43
C GLY A 72 -17.84 -10.49 13.32
N PRO A 73 -18.92 -9.78 13.67
CA PRO A 73 -19.96 -9.41 12.71
C PRO A 73 -19.50 -8.40 11.65
N GLU A 74 -18.39 -7.69 11.89
CA GLU A 74 -17.85 -6.67 10.97
C GLU A 74 -16.81 -7.24 10.00
N LYS A 75 -16.42 -8.51 10.18
CA LYS A 75 -15.34 -9.16 9.43
C LYS A 75 -15.53 -9.03 7.92
N ASP A 76 -16.68 -9.45 7.41
CA ASP A 76 -16.92 -9.53 5.97
C ASP A 76 -16.97 -8.13 5.33
N GLU A 77 -17.59 -7.16 6.00
CA GLU A 77 -17.64 -5.76 5.55
C GLU A 77 -16.25 -5.13 5.51
N ARG A 78 -15.48 -5.26 6.59
CA ARG A 78 -14.14 -4.65 6.68
C ARG A 78 -13.13 -5.35 5.77
N HIS A 79 -13.27 -6.66 5.57
CA HIS A 79 -12.48 -7.38 4.57
C HIS A 79 -12.80 -6.89 3.17
N ALA A 80 -14.08 -6.72 2.81
CA ALA A 80 -14.49 -6.21 1.50
C ALA A 80 -13.94 -4.81 1.23
N GLU A 81 -14.05 -3.88 2.19
CA GLU A 81 -13.46 -2.53 2.08
C GLU A 81 -11.93 -2.59 1.87
N SER A 82 -11.26 -3.51 2.56
CA SER A 82 -9.80 -3.68 2.44
C SER A 82 -9.40 -4.26 1.07
N VAL A 83 -10.20 -5.18 0.52
CA VAL A 83 -10.02 -5.71 -0.85
C VAL A 83 -10.13 -4.57 -1.87
N GLU A 84 -11.18 -3.76 -1.78
CA GLU A 84 -11.37 -2.61 -2.68
C GLU A 84 -10.19 -1.63 -2.59
N LEU A 85 -9.72 -1.33 -1.38
CA LEU A 85 -8.56 -0.46 -1.20
C LEU A 85 -7.27 -1.04 -1.81
N VAL A 86 -6.99 -2.33 -1.61
CA VAL A 86 -5.84 -3.01 -2.21
C VAL A 86 -5.90 -2.96 -3.74
N ASP A 87 -7.07 -3.19 -4.32
CA ASP A 87 -7.26 -3.15 -5.77
C ASP A 87 -7.08 -1.73 -6.32
N CYS A 88 -7.66 -0.71 -5.67
CA CYS A 88 -7.45 0.70 -6.05
C CYS A 88 -5.96 1.08 -6.03
N LEU A 89 -5.25 0.77 -4.94
CA LEU A 89 -3.83 1.08 -4.79
C LEU A 89 -2.98 0.32 -5.82
N ARG A 90 -3.32 -0.93 -6.12
CA ARG A 90 -2.66 -1.70 -7.19
C ARG A 90 -2.81 -1.00 -8.54
N THR A 91 -4.02 -0.56 -8.90
CA THR A 91 -4.27 0.17 -10.15
C THR A 91 -3.51 1.49 -10.19
N GLU A 92 -3.44 2.25 -9.09
CA GLU A 92 -2.65 3.48 -9.03
C GLU A 92 -1.15 3.23 -9.23
N ILE A 93 -0.61 2.15 -8.65
CA ILE A 93 0.78 1.75 -8.86
C ILE A 93 1.03 1.36 -10.32
N GLU A 94 0.11 0.59 -10.93
CA GLU A 94 0.20 0.22 -12.35
C GLU A 94 0.26 1.46 -13.24
N ALA A 95 -0.66 2.42 -13.03
CA ALA A 95 -0.69 3.67 -13.76
C ALA A 95 0.59 4.49 -13.57
N ALA A 96 1.08 4.62 -12.33
CA ALA A 96 2.33 5.33 -12.05
C ALA A 96 3.54 4.69 -12.74
N LEU A 97 3.57 3.35 -12.83
CA LEU A 97 4.61 2.62 -13.55
C LEU A 97 4.46 2.73 -15.07
N ASP A 98 3.24 2.79 -15.61
CA ASP A 98 3.01 3.00 -17.04
C ASP A 98 3.43 4.41 -17.46
N ASP A 99 3.06 5.45 -16.70
CA ASP A 99 3.47 6.84 -16.93
C ASP A 99 4.99 7.00 -16.90
N ALA A 100 5.61 6.34 -15.93
CA ALA A 100 7.05 6.23 -15.79
C ALA A 100 7.68 5.58 -17.05
N ALA A 101 7.12 4.48 -17.57
CA ALA A 101 7.66 3.82 -18.76
C ALA A 101 7.55 4.67 -20.04
N VAL A 102 6.52 5.52 -20.14
CA VAL A 102 6.29 6.39 -21.30
C VAL A 102 7.22 7.61 -21.33
N VAL A 103 7.53 8.20 -20.17
CA VAL A 103 8.47 9.32 -20.08
C VAL A 103 9.88 8.77 -19.85
N PRO A 104 10.79 8.78 -20.85
CA PRO A 104 12.11 8.22 -20.67
C PRO A 104 12.78 8.89 -19.48
N PHE A 105 13.11 8.10 -18.46
CA PHE A 105 13.85 8.57 -17.30
C PHE A 105 15.22 9.04 -17.80
N GLN A 106 15.38 10.35 -18.02
CA GLN A 106 16.69 10.92 -18.26
C GLN A 106 17.51 10.76 -16.98
N ARG A 107 18.28 9.67 -16.89
CA ARG A 107 19.40 9.59 -15.94
C ARG A 107 20.34 10.73 -16.27
N ARG A 108 20.24 11.84 -15.54
CA ARG A 108 21.33 12.83 -15.52
C ARG A 108 22.51 12.16 -14.83
N ARG A 109 23.41 11.58 -15.62
CA ARG A 109 24.73 11.14 -15.19
C ARG A 109 25.53 12.41 -14.90
N THR A 110 25.72 12.75 -13.64
CA THR A 110 26.79 13.66 -13.19
C THR A 110 27.94 12.84 -12.68
#